data_AF-A0A661MWK2-F1
#
_entry.id   AF-A0A661MWK2-F1
#
_cell.length_a   1.000
_cell.length_b   1.000
_cell.length_c   1.000
_cell.angle_alpha   90.00
_cell.angle_beta   90.00
_cell.angle_gamma   90.00
#
_symmetry.space_group_name_H-M   'P 1'
#
loop_
_entity.id
_entity.type
_entity.pdbx_description
1 polymer ?
#
loop_
_entity_poly.entity_id
_entity_poly.type
_entity_poly.pdbx_seq_one_letter_code
_entity_poly.pdbx_strand_id
1 'polypeptide(L)'
;MSDLLLENQNARKLIKTLGLPIPVPERLARAKGPYEERPLDDKAVLVCGTGTLSAVLAEILTKAGANPWVVGESDAVLEPYNGPGEAWARAPRRIGPGEAPEGERIDAIVFDGTGLESPDDLRQLYDCIHPWIRRLNRSGRVVIIGRPASEAKKPARAATRAGLEGFTRSLAKEIGANGSVANSVFVEDGAERRLGSVLRFLLSPRSAFISCQPFHVTNLAKGDEAPDTHVLGGKVALVTGAARGIGEATAELLAAEGAHVVCLDRPADDAPCSKVAQRIGGSTLLVDITDENAPK
;
A
#
# COMPACT_ATOMS: atom_id res chain seq x y z
N MET A 1 17.98 -20.64 1.23
CA MET A 1 18.18 -21.37 2.50
C MET A 1 16.86 -21.67 3.25
N SER A 2 15.68 -21.31 2.72
CA SER A 2 14.37 -21.49 3.38
C SER A 2 13.64 -22.79 3.01
N ASP A 3 13.80 -23.31 1.79
CA ASP A 3 13.01 -24.46 1.33
C ASP A 3 13.46 -25.79 1.95
N LEU A 4 14.75 -25.91 2.30
CA LEU A 4 15.33 -27.15 2.82
C LEU A 4 14.78 -27.55 4.20
N LEU A 5 14.42 -26.56 5.04
CA LEU A 5 13.78 -26.78 6.34
C LEU A 5 12.29 -27.09 6.21
N LEU A 6 11.65 -26.54 5.18
CA LEU A 6 10.24 -26.80 4.89
C LEU A 6 10.05 -28.15 4.22
N GLU A 7 10.96 -28.64 3.40
CA GLU A 7 10.82 -29.96 2.76
C GLU A 7 11.23 -31.12 3.68
N ASN A 8 12.02 -30.84 4.72
CA ASN A 8 12.49 -31.85 5.65
C ASN A 8 11.49 -32.11 6.80
N GLN A 9 10.86 -33.31 6.79
CA GLN A 9 9.89 -33.71 7.81
C GLN A 9 10.46 -33.75 9.24
N ASN A 10 11.75 -34.05 9.42
CA ASN A 10 12.38 -34.08 10.73
C ASN A 10 12.61 -32.67 11.28
N ALA A 11 12.96 -31.71 10.42
CA ALA A 11 13.06 -30.30 10.80
C ALA A 11 11.70 -29.73 11.23
N ARG A 12 10.61 -30.04 10.50
CA ARG A 12 9.24 -29.66 10.89
C ARG A 12 8.85 -30.23 12.26
N LYS A 13 9.16 -31.50 12.53
CA LYS A 13 8.89 -32.13 13.83
C LYS A 13 9.66 -31.44 14.95
N LEU A 14 10.94 -31.15 14.76
CA LEU A 14 11.77 -30.46 15.76
C LEU A 14 11.24 -29.04 16.06
N ILE A 15 10.92 -28.27 15.04
CA ILE A 15 10.34 -26.92 15.17
C ILE A 15 9.02 -26.97 15.95
N LYS A 16 8.14 -27.93 15.63
CA LYS A 16 6.87 -28.15 16.34
C LYS A 16 7.08 -28.56 17.80
N THR A 17 8.06 -29.42 18.08
CA THR A 17 8.42 -29.85 19.44
C THR A 17 8.98 -28.71 20.28
N LEU A 18 9.72 -27.78 19.66
CA LEU A 18 10.29 -26.60 20.32
C LEU A 18 9.31 -25.44 20.45
N GLY A 19 8.07 -25.58 19.97
CA GLY A 19 7.08 -24.50 19.95
C GLY A 19 7.47 -23.29 19.09
N LEU A 20 8.45 -23.46 18.20
CA LEU A 20 8.91 -22.41 17.32
C LEU A 20 7.90 -22.24 16.18
N PRO A 21 7.56 -21.01 15.77
CA PRO A 21 6.72 -20.80 14.60
C PRO A 21 7.41 -21.44 13.39
N ILE A 22 6.73 -22.37 12.71
CA ILE A 22 7.22 -22.90 11.45
C ILE A 22 7.23 -21.72 10.48
N PRO A 23 8.39 -21.29 9.97
CA PRO A 23 8.46 -20.22 9.00
C PRO A 23 8.05 -20.83 7.65
N VAL A 24 6.79 -21.24 7.52
CA VAL A 24 6.21 -21.37 6.19
C VAL A 24 6.02 -19.92 5.77
N PRO A 25 6.77 -19.39 4.79
CA PRO A 25 6.49 -18.06 4.31
C PRO A 25 5.04 -18.10 3.83
N GLU A 26 4.17 -17.39 4.55
CA GLU A 26 2.79 -17.21 4.14
C GLU A 26 2.82 -16.72 2.70
N ARG A 27 2.06 -17.39 1.81
CA ARG A 27 2.09 -17.04 0.39
C ARG A 27 1.40 -15.70 0.23
N LEU A 28 2.20 -14.64 0.15
CA LEU A 28 1.73 -13.28 -0.01
C LEU A 28 1.04 -13.12 -1.38
N ALA A 29 -0.17 -12.54 -1.37
CA ALA A 29 -0.80 -12.10 -2.61
C ALA A 29 0.07 -11.02 -3.27
N ARG A 30 0.44 -11.21 -4.54
CA ARG A 30 1.27 -10.29 -5.33
C ARG A 30 0.62 -10.02 -6.68
N ALA A 31 0.65 -8.77 -7.11
CA ALA A 31 0.25 -8.41 -8.46
C ALA A 31 1.38 -8.71 -9.46
N LYS A 32 1.01 -8.99 -10.71
CA LYS A 32 1.94 -9.16 -11.83
C LYS A 32 1.51 -8.22 -12.96
N GLY A 33 2.46 -7.75 -13.76
CA GLY A 33 2.16 -6.88 -14.90
C GLY A 33 1.83 -5.43 -14.52
N PRO A 34 1.19 -4.66 -15.42
CA PRO A 34 0.86 -3.24 -15.21
C PRO A 34 -0.28 -3.03 -14.22
N TYR A 35 -0.46 -1.80 -13.74
CA TYR A 35 -1.60 -1.45 -12.89
C TYR A 35 -2.91 -1.81 -13.59
N GLU A 36 -3.75 -2.58 -12.91
CA GLU A 36 -5.12 -2.86 -13.31
C GLU A 36 -5.99 -1.65 -13.00
N GLU A 37 -7.03 -1.39 -13.80
CA GLU A 37 -7.93 -0.24 -13.65
C GLU A 37 -8.71 -0.26 -12.31
N ARG A 38 -9.07 -1.45 -11.83
CA ARG A 38 -9.81 -1.66 -10.57
C ARG A 38 -9.08 -2.66 -9.67
N PRO A 39 -7.97 -2.29 -9.03
CA PRO A 39 -7.13 -3.22 -8.27
C PRO A 39 -7.79 -3.70 -6.96
N LEU A 40 -8.92 -3.09 -6.58
CA LEU A 40 -9.69 -3.43 -5.39
C LEU A 40 -11.05 -4.02 -5.75
N ASP A 41 -11.21 -4.56 -6.96
CA ASP A 41 -12.49 -5.10 -7.41
C ASP A 41 -13.04 -6.14 -6.42
N ASP A 42 -14.29 -5.92 -6.01
CA ASP A 42 -15.04 -6.69 -5.01
C ASP A 42 -14.40 -6.80 -3.62
N LYS A 43 -13.39 -5.96 -3.31
CA LYS A 43 -12.77 -5.93 -1.98
C LYS A 43 -13.59 -5.14 -0.99
N ALA A 44 -13.90 -5.75 0.15
CA ALA A 44 -14.55 -5.06 1.26
C ALA A 44 -13.51 -4.23 2.02
N VAL A 45 -13.67 -2.91 1.99
CA VAL A 45 -12.74 -1.96 2.64
C VAL A 45 -13.48 -1.26 3.76
N LEU A 46 -13.13 -1.57 5.01
CA LEU A 46 -13.63 -0.86 6.17
C LEU A 46 -13.03 0.54 6.20
N VAL A 47 -13.87 1.57 6.31
CA VAL A 47 -13.47 2.96 6.48
C VAL A 47 -13.98 3.47 7.81
N CYS A 48 -13.09 4.06 8.61
CA CYS A 48 -13.41 4.51 9.96
C CYS A 48 -12.57 5.73 10.36
N GLY A 49 -12.90 6.35 11.50
CA GLY A 49 -12.28 7.61 11.96
C GLY A 49 -13.12 8.84 11.61
N THR A 50 -12.81 9.96 12.27
CA THR A 50 -13.58 11.22 12.19
C THR A 50 -12.79 12.34 11.49
N GLY A 51 -12.12 12.00 10.40
CA GLY A 51 -11.30 12.96 9.66
C GLY A 51 -12.03 13.73 8.55
N THR A 52 -11.23 14.42 7.75
CA THR A 52 -11.68 15.35 6.70
C THR A 52 -11.66 14.72 5.31
N LEU A 53 -11.29 13.44 5.19
CA LEU A 53 -11.01 12.80 3.90
C LEU A 53 -12.18 11.97 3.37
N SER A 54 -13.35 11.95 4.01
CA SER A 54 -14.44 11.04 3.62
C SER A 54 -14.80 11.12 2.13
N ALA A 55 -14.94 12.33 1.57
CA ALA A 55 -15.23 12.51 0.14
C ALA A 55 -14.07 12.05 -0.76
N VAL A 56 -12.82 12.31 -0.34
CA VAL A 56 -11.62 11.89 -1.08
C VAL A 56 -11.48 10.37 -1.07
N LEU A 57 -11.71 9.73 0.09
CA LEU A 57 -11.71 8.28 0.23
C LEU A 57 -12.84 7.63 -0.55
N ALA A 58 -14.03 8.22 -0.58
CA ALA A 58 -15.14 7.74 -1.39
C ALA A 58 -14.78 7.65 -2.87
N GLU A 59 -14.24 8.73 -3.43
CA GLU A 59 -13.78 8.78 -4.83
C GLU A 59 -12.71 7.71 -5.10
N ILE A 60 -11.65 7.68 -4.29
CA ILE A 60 -10.52 6.77 -4.51
C ILE A 60 -10.95 5.30 -4.43
N LEU A 61 -11.71 4.93 -3.39
CA LEU A 61 -12.06 3.54 -3.13
C LEU A 61 -13.04 3.00 -4.17
N THR A 62 -14.09 3.75 -4.49
CA THR A 62 -15.10 3.32 -5.46
C THR A 62 -14.54 3.26 -6.87
N LYS A 63 -13.75 4.27 -7.30
CA LYS A 63 -13.02 4.26 -8.58
C LYS A 63 -12.06 3.07 -8.70
N ALA A 64 -11.40 2.68 -7.60
CA ALA A 64 -10.53 1.51 -7.57
C ALA A 64 -11.29 0.16 -7.52
N GLY A 65 -12.62 0.17 -7.46
CA GLY A 65 -13.49 -1.01 -7.46
C GLY A 65 -13.82 -1.59 -6.09
N ALA A 66 -13.43 -0.92 -4.99
CA ALA A 66 -13.70 -1.40 -3.63
C ALA A 66 -15.18 -1.21 -3.24
N ASN A 67 -15.66 -2.06 -2.32
CA ASN A 67 -16.93 -1.92 -1.62
C ASN A 67 -16.69 -1.25 -0.25
N PRO A 68 -16.97 0.06 -0.08
CA PRO A 68 -16.67 0.77 1.17
C PRO A 68 -17.67 0.40 2.27
N TRP A 69 -17.15 -0.05 3.41
CA TRP A 69 -17.92 -0.32 4.62
C TRP A 69 -17.60 0.75 5.66
N VAL A 70 -18.47 1.75 5.79
CA VAL A 70 -18.20 2.98 6.52
C VAL A 70 -18.75 2.86 7.94
N VAL A 71 -17.87 3.02 8.93
CA VAL A 71 -18.24 2.98 10.34
C VAL A 71 -18.91 4.29 10.75
N GLY A 72 -20.10 4.22 11.33
CA GLY A 72 -20.83 5.39 11.80
C GLY A 72 -22.15 5.08 12.51
N GLU A 73 -22.55 5.98 13.40
CA GLU A 73 -23.77 5.88 14.20
C GLU A 73 -25.05 5.96 13.36
N SER A 74 -25.01 6.72 12.25
CA SER A 74 -26.15 6.94 11.36
C SER A 74 -25.75 6.89 9.89
N ASP A 75 -26.72 6.77 8.99
CA ASP A 75 -26.49 6.70 7.53
C ASP A 75 -25.91 7.99 6.95
N ALA A 76 -25.82 9.08 7.73
CA ALA A 76 -25.17 10.32 7.31
C ALA A 76 -23.69 10.12 6.91
N VAL A 77 -23.00 9.13 7.49
CA VAL A 77 -21.61 8.81 7.10
C VAL A 77 -21.50 8.29 5.65
N LEU A 78 -22.61 7.86 5.05
CA LEU A 78 -22.66 7.38 3.67
C LEU A 78 -22.83 8.51 2.66
N GLU A 79 -23.23 9.71 3.08
CA GLU A 79 -23.49 10.84 2.17
C GLU A 79 -22.31 11.12 1.20
N PRO A 80 -21.04 11.16 1.64
CA PRO A 80 -19.91 11.37 0.73
C PRO A 80 -19.70 10.22 -0.27
N TYR A 81 -20.25 9.04 0.02
CA TYR A 81 -20.05 7.82 -0.76
C TYR A 81 -21.18 7.52 -1.74
N ASN A 82 -22.37 8.10 -1.57
CA ASN A 82 -23.53 7.78 -2.42
C ASN A 82 -23.27 8.11 -3.89
N GLY A 83 -22.78 9.33 -4.19
CA GLY A 83 -22.47 9.75 -5.57
C GLY A 83 -21.38 8.91 -6.23
N PRO A 84 -20.18 8.79 -5.64
CA PRO A 84 -19.12 7.93 -6.16
C PRO A 84 -19.53 6.45 -6.25
N GLY A 85 -20.29 5.97 -5.28
CA GLY A 85 -20.81 4.60 -5.25
C GLY A 85 -21.78 4.30 -6.39
N GLU A 86 -22.65 5.24 -6.76
CA GLU A 86 -23.50 5.12 -7.94
C GLU A 86 -22.68 5.17 -9.23
N ALA A 87 -21.77 6.14 -9.36
CA ALA A 87 -20.94 6.35 -10.54
C ALA A 87 -20.09 5.11 -10.92
N TRP A 88 -19.61 4.37 -9.92
CA TRP A 88 -18.73 3.21 -10.12
C TRP A 88 -19.41 1.86 -9.82
N ALA A 89 -20.72 1.84 -9.55
CA ALA A 89 -21.47 0.65 -9.15
C ALA A 89 -20.87 -0.08 -7.93
N ARG A 90 -20.53 0.70 -6.89
CA ARG A 90 -19.93 0.29 -5.63
C ARG A 90 -20.67 0.94 -4.45
N ALA A 91 -21.90 0.49 -4.21
CA ALA A 91 -22.75 1.03 -3.15
C ALA A 91 -22.07 0.88 -1.77
N PRO A 92 -22.00 1.95 -0.96
CA PRO A 92 -21.41 1.88 0.37
C PRO A 92 -22.35 1.17 1.35
N ARG A 93 -21.79 0.62 2.42
CA ARG A 93 -22.55 -0.02 3.52
C ARG A 93 -22.19 0.64 4.84
N ARG A 94 -23.18 1.00 5.65
CA ARG A 94 -22.92 1.46 7.02
C ARG A 94 -22.62 0.27 7.94
N ILE A 95 -21.65 0.46 8.82
CA ILE A 95 -21.31 -0.43 9.93
C ILE A 95 -21.48 0.34 11.23
N GLY A 96 -22.14 -0.25 12.23
CA GLY A 96 -22.25 0.34 13.57
C GLY A 96 -20.89 0.42 14.28
N PRO A 97 -20.61 1.46 15.09
CA PRO A 97 -19.36 1.53 15.85
C PRO A 97 -19.21 0.37 16.84
N GLY A 98 -18.00 -0.17 16.97
CA GLY A 98 -17.72 -1.32 17.84
C GLY A 98 -18.30 -2.65 17.36
N GLU A 99 -19.04 -2.66 16.26
CA GLU A 99 -19.68 -3.87 15.72
C GLU A 99 -18.90 -4.39 14.51
N ALA A 100 -18.60 -5.68 14.54
CA ALA A 100 -18.26 -6.44 13.35
C ALA A 100 -19.33 -7.53 13.19
N PRO A 101 -20.25 -7.41 12.20
CA PRO A 101 -21.37 -8.34 12.07
C PRO A 101 -20.92 -9.78 11.93
N GLU A 102 -21.66 -10.74 12.48
CA GLU A 102 -21.30 -12.16 12.44
C GLU A 102 -21.07 -12.67 11.01
N GLY A 103 -20.04 -13.51 10.82
CA GLY A 103 -19.68 -14.10 9.52
C GLY A 103 -18.98 -13.15 8.53
N GLU A 104 -19.10 -11.84 8.68
CA GLU A 104 -18.49 -10.86 7.78
C GLU A 104 -16.96 -10.77 7.95
N ARG A 105 -16.29 -10.57 6.81
CA ARG A 105 -14.83 -10.38 6.71
C ARG A 105 -14.50 -9.23 5.77
N ILE A 106 -13.33 -8.65 5.97
CA ILE A 106 -12.84 -7.50 5.19
C ILE A 106 -11.46 -7.78 4.62
N ASP A 107 -11.13 -7.11 3.52
CA ASP A 107 -9.82 -7.19 2.88
C ASP A 107 -8.88 -6.08 3.34
N ALA A 108 -9.44 -4.93 3.71
CA ALA A 108 -8.66 -3.82 4.21
C ALA A 108 -9.38 -2.94 5.23
N ILE A 109 -8.60 -2.21 6.00
CA ILE A 109 -9.03 -1.14 6.91
C ILE A 109 -8.32 0.16 6.51
N VAL A 110 -9.08 1.23 6.32
CA VAL A 110 -8.58 2.59 6.17
C VAL A 110 -9.10 3.42 7.33
N PHE A 111 -8.18 3.88 8.18
CA PHE A 111 -8.51 4.78 9.29
C PHE A 111 -8.14 6.22 8.93
N ASP A 112 -9.12 7.11 8.89
CA ASP A 112 -8.92 8.55 8.73
C ASP A 112 -8.76 9.24 10.09
N GLY A 113 -7.51 9.38 10.52
CA GLY A 113 -7.11 10.09 11.72
C GLY A 113 -6.77 11.57 11.49
N THR A 114 -7.13 12.16 10.36
CA THR A 114 -6.82 13.58 10.10
C THR A 114 -7.52 14.54 11.06
N GLY A 115 -8.65 14.11 11.64
CA GLY A 115 -9.45 14.87 12.60
C GLY A 115 -9.02 14.75 14.06
N LEU A 116 -8.00 13.94 14.39
CA LEU A 116 -7.57 13.77 15.79
C LEU A 116 -6.90 15.05 16.31
N GLU A 117 -7.32 15.52 17.49
CA GLU A 117 -6.88 16.77 18.11
C GLU A 117 -6.07 16.55 19.39
N SER A 118 -6.36 15.48 20.13
CA SER A 118 -5.85 15.20 21.47
C SER A 118 -5.47 13.73 21.66
N PRO A 119 -4.65 13.39 22.68
CA PRO A 119 -4.29 11.99 22.93
C PRO A 119 -5.50 11.09 23.23
N ASP A 120 -6.56 11.63 23.83
CA ASP A 120 -7.79 10.88 24.13
C ASP A 120 -8.45 10.36 22.85
N ASP A 121 -8.34 11.12 21.74
CA ASP A 121 -8.88 10.72 20.44
C ASP A 121 -8.19 9.47 19.86
N LEU A 122 -6.98 9.12 20.31
CA LEU A 122 -6.29 7.89 19.87
C LEU A 122 -7.05 6.63 20.23
N ARG A 123 -7.97 6.71 21.20
CA ARG A 123 -8.86 5.59 21.55
C ARG A 123 -9.69 5.12 20.34
N GLN A 124 -10.01 6.02 19.41
CA GLN A 124 -10.73 5.70 18.18
C GLN A 124 -10.02 4.63 17.33
N LEU A 125 -8.68 4.59 17.32
CA LEU A 125 -7.93 3.53 16.62
C LEU A 125 -8.31 2.16 17.15
N TYR A 126 -8.35 2.01 18.48
CA TYR A 126 -8.71 0.74 19.11
C TYR A 126 -10.17 0.39 18.82
N ASP A 127 -11.10 1.31 19.08
CA ASP A 127 -12.53 1.02 18.95
C ASP A 127 -12.92 0.68 17.49
N CYS A 128 -12.26 1.30 16.51
CA CYS A 128 -12.52 1.02 15.10
C CYS A 128 -11.85 -0.26 14.59
N ILE A 129 -10.59 -0.50 14.99
CA ILE A 129 -9.77 -1.56 14.39
C ILE A 129 -9.96 -2.89 15.13
N HIS A 130 -10.02 -2.86 16.47
CA HIS A 130 -10.04 -4.07 17.31
C HIS A 130 -11.15 -5.07 16.95
N PRO A 131 -12.41 -4.66 16.67
CA PRO A 131 -13.48 -5.59 16.29
C PRO A 131 -13.20 -6.38 15.00
N TRP A 132 -12.36 -5.81 14.12
CA TRP A 132 -12.13 -6.30 12.77
C TRP A 132 -10.82 -7.04 12.57
N ILE A 133 -9.86 -6.93 13.50
CA ILE A 133 -8.52 -7.54 13.34
C ILE A 133 -8.57 -9.05 13.09
N ARG A 134 -9.44 -9.77 13.81
CA ARG A 134 -9.61 -11.22 13.62
C ARG A 134 -10.42 -11.58 12.36
N ARG A 135 -11.08 -10.59 11.75
CA ARG A 135 -11.92 -10.73 10.55
C ARG A 135 -11.22 -10.28 9.27
N LEU A 136 -10.06 -9.63 9.38
CA LEU A 136 -9.22 -9.30 8.25
C LEU A 136 -8.83 -10.58 7.49
N ASN A 137 -9.02 -10.58 6.18
CA ASN A 137 -8.63 -11.66 5.29
C ASN A 137 -7.09 -11.82 5.26
N ARG A 138 -6.63 -12.98 4.77
CA ARG A 138 -5.20 -13.22 4.54
C ARG A 138 -4.67 -12.21 3.53
N SER A 139 -3.41 -11.79 3.71
CA SER A 139 -2.83 -10.71 2.90
C SER A 139 -3.71 -9.44 2.93
N GLY A 140 -4.30 -9.12 4.08
CA GLY A 140 -5.10 -7.90 4.25
C GLY A 140 -4.24 -6.64 4.34
N ARG A 141 -4.90 -5.48 4.32
CA ARG A 141 -4.22 -4.16 4.36
C ARG A 141 -4.78 -3.30 5.47
N VAL A 142 -3.91 -2.64 6.22
CA VAL A 142 -4.31 -1.58 7.15
C VAL A 142 -3.57 -0.30 6.78
N VAL A 143 -4.31 0.77 6.53
CA VAL A 143 -3.75 2.08 6.22
C VAL A 143 -4.27 3.09 7.22
N ILE A 144 -3.37 3.72 7.96
CA ILE A 144 -3.69 4.73 8.97
C ILE A 144 -3.27 6.08 8.41
N ILE A 145 -4.26 6.93 8.17
CA ILE A 145 -4.05 8.24 7.57
C ILE A 145 -4.09 9.30 8.67
N GLY A 146 -3.18 10.25 8.62
CA GLY A 146 -3.13 11.37 9.54
C GLY A 146 -2.56 12.62 8.91
N ARG A 147 -2.48 13.69 9.70
CA ARG A 147 -1.75 14.90 9.34
C ARG A 147 -0.31 14.85 9.87
N PRO A 148 0.67 15.45 9.20
CA PRO A 148 2.01 15.60 9.73
C PRO A 148 2.04 16.24 11.12
N ALA A 149 2.86 15.70 12.02
CA ALA A 149 3.06 16.26 13.35
C ALA A 149 3.68 17.67 13.31
N SER A 150 4.50 17.95 12.29
CA SER A 150 5.13 19.26 12.06
C SER A 150 4.15 20.39 11.78
N GLU A 151 2.95 20.09 11.26
CA GLU A 151 1.89 21.08 11.01
C GLU A 151 1.05 21.40 12.25
N ALA A 152 1.23 20.65 13.34
CA ALA A 152 0.44 20.87 14.55
C ALA A 152 0.91 22.11 15.32
N LYS A 153 -0.02 23.03 15.59
CA LYS A 153 0.25 24.26 16.36
C LYS A 153 0.33 24.05 17.88
N LYS A 154 -0.11 22.89 18.38
CA LYS A 154 -0.16 22.56 19.81
C LYS A 154 0.63 21.27 20.08
N PRO A 155 1.42 21.19 21.17
CA PRO A 155 2.19 19.99 21.50
C PRO A 155 1.35 18.72 21.64
N ALA A 156 0.18 18.80 22.28
CA ALA A 156 -0.71 17.66 22.44
C ALA A 156 -1.14 17.08 21.08
N ARG A 157 -1.50 17.94 20.13
CA ARG A 157 -1.88 17.52 18.78
C ARG A 157 -0.70 16.95 17.99
N ALA A 158 0.49 17.54 18.13
CA ALA A 158 1.71 17.01 17.52
C ALA A 158 2.00 15.58 18.03
N ALA A 159 1.88 15.36 19.35
CA ALA A 159 2.04 14.05 19.97
C ALA A 159 0.99 13.04 19.49
N THR A 160 -0.28 13.43 19.40
CA THR A 160 -1.36 12.60 18.84
C THR A 160 -1.05 12.15 17.42
N ARG A 161 -0.70 13.08 16.54
CA ARG A 161 -0.37 12.79 15.13
C ARG A 161 0.85 11.89 15.01
N ALA A 162 1.90 12.12 15.81
CA ALA A 162 3.10 11.28 15.84
C ALA A 162 2.80 9.86 16.38
N GLY A 163 1.85 9.73 17.32
CA GLY A 163 1.44 8.45 17.90
C GLY A 163 0.88 7.45 16.88
N LEU A 164 0.34 7.94 15.75
CA LEU A 164 -0.20 7.10 14.67
C LEU A 164 0.87 6.17 14.08
N GLU A 165 2.11 6.63 13.92
CA GLU A 165 3.19 5.79 13.40
C GLU A 165 3.54 4.66 14.37
N GLY A 166 3.67 4.99 15.66
CA GLY A 166 3.98 4.01 16.71
C GLY A 166 2.92 2.91 16.82
N PHE A 167 1.64 3.29 16.74
CA PHE A 167 0.53 2.34 16.68
C PHE A 167 0.61 1.47 15.42
N THR A 168 0.82 2.07 14.24
CA THR A 168 0.92 1.35 12.96
C THR A 168 2.01 0.28 12.98
N ARG A 169 3.21 0.62 13.48
CA ARG A 169 4.35 -0.31 13.59
C ARG A 169 4.07 -1.47 14.54
N SER A 170 3.38 -1.20 15.65
CA SER A 170 2.98 -2.24 16.60
C SER A 170 1.93 -3.16 15.99
N LEU A 171 0.91 -2.60 15.35
CA LEU A 171 -0.16 -3.34 14.69
C LEU A 171 0.37 -4.25 13.57
N ALA A 172 1.29 -3.75 12.74
CA ALA A 172 1.91 -4.53 11.67
C ALA A 172 2.59 -5.81 12.18
N LYS A 173 3.22 -5.76 13.36
CA LYS A 173 3.85 -6.94 13.99
C LYS A 173 2.82 -7.95 14.49
N GLU A 174 1.64 -7.48 14.90
CA GLU A 174 0.55 -8.33 15.39
C GLU A 174 -0.16 -9.06 14.23
N ILE A 175 -0.43 -8.37 13.12
CA ILE A 175 -1.20 -8.93 12.00
C ILE A 175 -0.35 -9.68 10.96
N GLY A 176 0.98 -9.59 11.06
CA GLY A 176 1.91 -10.12 10.06
C GLY A 176 1.83 -11.64 9.86
N ALA A 177 1.38 -12.39 10.87
CA ALA A 177 1.19 -13.84 10.78
C ALA A 177 0.18 -14.27 9.70
N ASN A 178 -0.73 -13.37 9.28
CA ASN A 178 -1.69 -13.62 8.19
C ASN A 178 -1.20 -13.09 6.83
N GLY A 179 0.06 -12.66 6.72
CA GLY A 179 0.60 -11.97 5.55
C GLY A 179 0.05 -10.56 5.35
N SER A 180 -0.71 -10.04 6.32
CA SER A 180 -1.27 -8.69 6.29
C SER A 180 -0.19 -7.66 6.61
N VAL A 181 -0.34 -6.46 6.05
CA VAL A 181 0.60 -5.34 6.27
C VAL A 181 -0.14 -4.11 6.79
N ALA A 182 0.53 -3.30 7.60
CA ALA A 182 0.02 -2.01 8.06
C ALA A 182 1.02 -0.89 7.75
N ASN A 183 0.53 0.22 7.19
CA ASN A 183 1.34 1.40 6.86
C ASN A 183 0.61 2.68 7.27
N SER A 184 1.37 3.75 7.49
CA SER A 184 0.81 5.07 7.79
C SER A 184 1.00 6.02 6.63
N VAL A 185 0.05 6.93 6.43
CA VAL A 185 0.11 7.97 5.41
C VAL A 185 -0.13 9.32 6.07
N PHE A 186 0.84 10.21 5.97
CA PHE A 186 0.74 11.58 6.47
C PHE A 186 0.50 12.52 5.30
N VAL A 187 -0.68 13.14 5.27
CA VAL A 187 -1.12 14.01 4.17
C VAL A 187 -1.06 15.46 4.64
N GLU A 188 -0.20 16.26 4.00
CA GLU A 188 -0.14 17.71 4.23
C GLU A 188 -1.48 18.38 3.86
N ASP A 189 -1.81 19.47 4.54
CA ASP A 189 -2.96 20.29 4.15
C ASP A 189 -2.81 20.76 2.68
N GLY A 190 -3.81 20.52 1.85
CA GLY A 190 -3.81 20.85 0.41
C GLY A 190 -3.26 19.75 -0.50
N ALA A 191 -2.70 18.68 0.05
CA ALA A 191 -2.13 17.57 -0.73
C ALA A 191 -3.12 16.40 -0.93
N GLU A 192 -4.38 16.51 -0.49
CA GLU A 192 -5.35 15.41 -0.41
C GLU A 192 -5.64 14.75 -1.76
N ARG A 193 -5.67 15.54 -2.85
CA ARG A 193 -5.87 15.02 -4.22
C ARG A 193 -4.79 14.05 -4.68
N ARG A 194 -3.62 14.05 -4.03
CA ARG A 194 -2.47 13.17 -4.35
C ARG A 194 -2.53 11.84 -3.60
N LEU A 195 -3.49 11.66 -2.70
CA LEU A 195 -3.62 10.45 -1.90
C LEU A 195 -3.98 9.22 -2.75
N GLY A 196 -4.67 9.42 -3.88
CA GLY A 196 -5.22 8.32 -4.70
C GLY A 196 -4.19 7.28 -5.11
N SER A 197 -3.08 7.68 -5.70
CA SER A 197 -2.03 6.76 -6.16
C SER A 197 -1.37 6.00 -5.01
N VAL A 198 -1.12 6.68 -3.89
CA VAL A 198 -0.53 6.08 -2.67
C VAL A 198 -1.48 5.06 -2.07
N LEU A 199 -2.75 5.42 -1.89
CA LEU A 199 -3.73 4.53 -1.28
C LEU A 199 -4.03 3.32 -2.18
N ARG A 200 -4.14 3.52 -3.50
CA ARG A 200 -4.29 2.44 -4.49
C ARG A 200 -3.12 1.46 -4.45
N PHE A 201 -1.88 1.96 -4.37
CA PHE A 201 -0.71 1.10 -4.18
C PHE A 201 -0.78 0.31 -2.87
N LEU A 202 -0.99 1.01 -1.75
CA LEU A 202 -0.97 0.41 -0.41
C LEU A 202 -2.08 -0.61 -0.19
N LEU A 203 -3.27 -0.40 -0.75
CA LEU A 203 -4.40 -1.32 -0.63
C LEU A 203 -4.31 -2.53 -1.58
N SER A 204 -3.43 -2.50 -2.58
CA SER A 204 -3.31 -3.57 -3.58
C SER A 204 -2.32 -4.68 -3.17
N PRO A 205 -2.31 -5.82 -3.89
CA PRO A 205 -1.25 -6.83 -3.81
C PRO A 205 0.16 -6.34 -4.18
N ARG A 206 0.32 -5.13 -4.73
CA ARG A 206 1.65 -4.57 -5.09
C ARG A 206 2.47 -4.18 -3.86
N SER A 207 1.81 -3.78 -2.78
CA SER A 207 2.44 -3.41 -1.51
C SER A 207 2.72 -4.61 -0.59
N ALA A 208 2.67 -5.85 -1.10
CA ALA A 208 2.73 -7.08 -0.29
C ALA A 208 3.95 -7.19 0.64
N PHE A 209 5.05 -6.51 0.31
CA PHE A 209 6.28 -6.51 1.11
C PHE A 209 6.60 -5.14 1.71
N ILE A 210 5.62 -4.24 1.74
CA ILE A 210 5.72 -2.90 2.34
C ILE A 210 4.87 -2.89 3.60
N SER A 211 5.52 -2.89 4.76
CA SER A 211 4.87 -2.86 6.07
C SER A 211 5.67 -2.00 7.04
N CYS A 212 5.00 -1.44 8.04
CA CYS A 212 5.58 -0.54 9.04
C CYS A 212 6.16 0.77 8.45
N GLN A 213 5.76 1.18 7.25
CA GLN A 213 6.35 2.33 6.58
C GLN A 213 5.46 3.58 6.68
N PRO A 214 6.04 4.75 7.00
CA PRO A 214 5.38 6.02 6.83
C PRO A 214 5.50 6.51 5.39
N PHE A 215 4.39 6.93 4.81
CA PHE A 215 4.31 7.63 3.53
C PHE A 215 3.96 9.09 3.78
N HIS A 216 4.62 10.00 3.06
CA HIS A 216 4.36 11.43 3.15
C HIS A 216 3.79 11.92 1.81
N VAL A 217 2.55 12.39 1.84
CA VAL A 217 1.88 13.00 0.70
C VAL A 217 1.98 14.50 0.88
N THR A 218 2.85 15.13 0.09
CA THR A 218 3.24 16.54 0.25
C THR A 218 2.82 17.39 -0.95
N ASN A 219 2.87 18.71 -0.76
CA ASN A 219 2.60 19.69 -1.81
C ASN A 219 3.80 19.92 -2.75
N LEU A 220 4.95 19.30 -2.49
CA LEU A 220 6.20 19.57 -3.21
C LEU A 220 6.20 19.06 -4.66
N ALA A 221 5.55 17.92 -4.92
CA ALA A 221 5.60 17.30 -6.22
C ALA A 221 4.87 18.15 -7.27
N LYS A 222 5.46 18.35 -8.45
CA LYS A 222 4.78 18.99 -9.59
C LYS A 222 4.16 17.90 -10.46
N GLY A 223 2.89 18.06 -10.86
CA GLY A 223 2.23 17.14 -11.78
C GLY A 223 0.73 17.07 -11.57
N ASP A 224 0.03 16.74 -12.65
CA ASP A 224 -1.40 16.46 -12.68
C ASP A 224 -1.69 14.99 -12.30
N GLU A 225 -2.96 14.59 -12.37
CA GLU A 225 -3.39 13.21 -12.12
C GLU A 225 -2.73 12.25 -13.13
N ALA A 226 -2.08 11.20 -12.60
CA ALA A 226 -1.50 10.14 -13.43
C ALA A 226 -2.63 9.22 -13.95
N PRO A 227 -2.49 8.60 -15.13
CA PRO A 227 -3.45 7.62 -15.59
C PRO A 227 -3.48 6.41 -14.62
N ASP A 228 -4.62 5.72 -14.56
CA ASP A 228 -4.84 4.61 -13.63
C ASP A 228 -4.13 3.30 -14.03
N THR A 229 -3.81 3.16 -15.32
CA THR A 229 -3.10 2.01 -15.90
C THR A 229 -2.00 2.49 -16.81
N HIS A 230 -0.97 1.66 -17.03
CA HIS A 230 0.23 2.01 -17.82
C HIS A 230 0.76 3.40 -17.42
N VAL A 231 1.02 3.56 -16.13
CA VAL A 231 1.25 4.86 -15.49
C VAL A 231 2.50 5.59 -16.01
N LEU A 232 3.33 4.89 -16.79
CA LEU A 232 4.55 5.38 -17.40
C LEU A 232 4.49 5.40 -18.94
N GLY A 233 3.30 5.32 -19.52
CA GLY A 233 3.10 5.43 -20.97
C GLY A 233 3.77 6.67 -21.55
N GLY A 234 4.60 6.47 -22.58
CA GLY A 234 5.33 7.54 -23.26
C GLY A 234 6.49 8.14 -22.45
N LYS A 235 6.86 7.54 -21.30
CA LYS A 235 8.04 7.93 -20.53
C LYS A 235 9.26 7.12 -20.96
N VAL A 236 10.44 7.68 -20.73
CA VAL A 236 11.72 6.97 -20.84
C VAL A 236 12.29 6.80 -19.44
N ALA A 237 12.68 5.58 -19.08
CA ALA A 237 13.25 5.28 -17.77
C ALA A 237 14.64 4.66 -17.92
N LEU A 238 15.62 5.18 -17.19
CA LEU A 238 16.96 4.59 -17.08
C LEU A 238 17.02 3.70 -15.84
N VAL A 239 17.42 2.45 -16.00
CA VAL A 239 17.62 1.51 -14.88
C VAL A 239 19.09 1.10 -14.84
N THR A 240 19.79 1.44 -13.76
CA THR A 240 21.17 1.02 -13.53
C THR A 240 21.22 -0.37 -12.89
N GLY A 241 22.28 -1.13 -13.17
CA GLY A 241 22.38 -2.52 -12.71
C GLY A 241 21.30 -3.43 -13.31
N ALA A 242 20.86 -3.12 -14.53
CA ALA A 242 19.70 -3.75 -15.16
C ALA A 242 19.94 -5.20 -15.61
N ALA A 243 21.18 -5.70 -15.61
CA ALA A 243 21.51 -7.00 -16.16
C ALA A 243 20.90 -8.19 -15.39
N ARG A 244 20.53 -8.01 -14.11
CA ARG A 244 20.05 -9.10 -13.24
C ARG A 244 19.35 -8.61 -11.98
N GLY A 245 18.65 -9.52 -11.31
CA GLY A 245 18.17 -9.33 -9.94
C GLY A 245 17.12 -8.23 -9.84
N ILE A 246 17.31 -7.29 -8.89
CA ILE A 246 16.34 -6.20 -8.67
C ILE A 246 16.30 -5.26 -9.87
N GLY A 247 17.44 -4.92 -10.47
CA GLY A 247 17.48 -4.03 -11.63
C GLY A 247 16.73 -4.61 -12.84
N GLU A 248 16.91 -5.91 -13.10
CA GLU A 248 16.14 -6.64 -14.12
C GLU A 248 14.62 -6.59 -13.81
N ALA A 249 14.21 -6.93 -12.58
CA ALA A 249 12.81 -6.90 -12.19
C ALA A 249 12.19 -5.49 -12.24
N THR A 250 12.98 -4.46 -11.91
CA THR A 250 12.57 -3.06 -12.06
C THR A 250 12.39 -2.69 -13.52
N ALA A 251 13.35 -3.04 -14.40
CA ALA A 251 13.24 -2.79 -15.84
C ALA A 251 11.99 -3.45 -16.45
N GLU A 252 11.72 -4.70 -16.08
CA GLU A 252 10.50 -5.42 -16.50
C GLU A 252 9.22 -4.73 -16.06
N LEU A 253 9.14 -4.31 -14.79
CA LEU A 253 7.94 -3.65 -14.27
C LEU A 253 7.72 -2.28 -14.94
N LEU A 254 8.77 -1.47 -15.08
CA LEU A 254 8.66 -0.15 -15.71
C LEU A 254 8.24 -0.26 -17.18
N ALA A 255 8.79 -1.24 -17.92
CA ALA A 255 8.39 -1.53 -19.29
C ALA A 255 6.94 -2.00 -19.39
N ALA A 256 6.50 -2.87 -18.47
CA ALA A 256 5.10 -3.30 -18.41
C ALA A 256 4.14 -2.12 -18.17
N GLU A 257 4.54 -1.13 -17.36
CA GLU A 257 3.81 0.12 -17.16
C GLU A 257 3.90 1.11 -18.34
N GLY A 258 4.53 0.73 -19.45
CA GLY A 258 4.54 1.47 -20.71
C GLY A 258 5.73 2.41 -20.92
N ALA A 259 6.77 2.34 -20.08
CA ALA A 259 7.99 3.11 -20.30
C ALA A 259 8.89 2.46 -21.38
N HIS A 260 9.58 3.28 -22.17
CA HIS A 260 10.78 2.82 -22.86
C HIS A 260 11.92 2.74 -21.85
N VAL A 261 12.45 1.54 -21.61
CA VAL A 261 13.49 1.35 -20.59
C VAL A 261 14.87 1.29 -21.24
N VAL A 262 15.78 2.14 -20.76
CA VAL A 262 17.20 2.08 -21.04
C VAL A 262 17.86 1.25 -19.93
N CYS A 263 18.26 0.03 -20.26
CA CYS A 263 18.98 -0.88 -19.38
C CYS A 263 20.47 -0.47 -19.34
N LEU A 264 20.91 0.06 -18.21
CA LEU A 264 22.29 0.44 -17.97
C LEU A 264 22.98 -0.60 -17.10
N ASP A 265 24.12 -1.10 -17.58
CA ASP A 265 25.04 -1.90 -16.77
C ASP A 265 26.48 -1.72 -17.27
N ARG A 266 27.45 -2.32 -16.58
CA ARG A 266 28.86 -2.23 -16.97
C ARG A 266 29.09 -2.96 -18.30
N PRO A 267 30.12 -2.59 -19.09
CA PRO A 267 30.44 -3.29 -20.34
C PRO A 267 30.67 -4.80 -20.19
N ALA A 268 31.24 -5.24 -19.06
CA ALA A 268 31.43 -6.67 -18.78
C ALA A 268 30.11 -7.45 -18.60
N ASP A 269 29.01 -6.75 -18.34
CA ASP A 269 27.67 -7.28 -18.12
C ASP A 269 26.77 -7.09 -19.38
N ASP A 270 27.36 -6.87 -20.57
CA ASP A 270 26.64 -6.67 -21.84
C ASP A 270 25.64 -7.81 -22.13
N ALA A 271 26.12 -9.04 -22.25
CA ALA A 271 25.28 -10.17 -22.65
C ALA A 271 24.00 -10.31 -21.80
N PRO A 272 24.06 -10.29 -20.44
CA PRO A 272 22.84 -10.31 -19.64
C PRO A 272 22.01 -9.01 -19.75
N CYS A 273 22.63 -7.83 -19.83
CA CYS A 273 21.91 -6.55 -19.98
C CYS A 273 21.14 -6.46 -21.31
N SER A 274 21.79 -6.80 -22.41
CA SER A 274 21.21 -6.87 -23.76
C SER A 274 20.06 -7.86 -23.84
N LYS A 275 20.13 -8.98 -23.11
CA LYS A 275 19.03 -9.96 -23.02
C LYS A 275 17.80 -9.36 -22.34
N VAL A 276 17.98 -8.61 -21.25
CA VAL A 276 16.88 -7.93 -20.56
C VAL A 276 16.24 -6.87 -21.48
N ALA A 277 17.06 -6.00 -22.08
CA ALA A 277 16.59 -4.96 -22.99
C ALA A 277 15.79 -5.55 -24.17
N GLN A 278 16.28 -6.60 -24.81
CA GLN A 278 15.56 -7.28 -25.90
C GLN A 278 14.22 -7.85 -25.44
N ARG A 279 14.17 -8.49 -24.26
CA ARG A 279 12.94 -9.10 -23.72
C ARG A 279 11.84 -8.07 -23.46
N ILE A 280 12.21 -6.87 -23.02
CA ILE A 280 11.26 -5.81 -22.67
C ILE A 280 11.06 -4.78 -23.80
N GLY A 281 11.71 -4.94 -24.94
CA GLY A 281 11.67 -3.97 -26.05
C GLY A 281 12.37 -2.64 -25.74
N GLY A 282 13.33 -2.64 -24.82
CA GLY A 282 14.13 -1.48 -24.41
C GLY A 282 15.42 -1.31 -25.20
N SER A 283 16.33 -0.48 -24.69
CA SER A 283 17.66 -0.25 -25.24
C SER A 283 18.74 -0.45 -24.18
N THR A 284 19.98 -0.69 -24.58
CA THR A 284 21.12 -0.82 -23.65
C THR A 284 21.98 0.44 -23.61
N LEU A 285 22.58 0.70 -22.46
CA LEU A 285 23.67 1.66 -22.28
C LEU A 285 24.76 1.01 -21.44
N LEU A 286 25.90 0.72 -22.04
CA LEU A 286 27.00 0.01 -21.38
C LEU A 286 28.05 0.99 -20.89
N VAL A 287 28.01 1.30 -19.60
CA VAL A 287 28.91 2.27 -18.98
C VAL A 287 29.09 1.94 -17.51
N ASP A 288 30.28 2.20 -16.99
CA ASP A 288 30.47 2.25 -15.55
C ASP A 288 29.87 3.56 -15.03
N ILE A 289 28.84 3.49 -14.17
CA ILE A 289 28.15 4.67 -13.64
C ILE A 289 29.07 5.58 -12.82
N THR A 290 30.23 5.06 -12.40
CA THR A 290 31.25 5.82 -11.66
C THR A 290 32.30 6.48 -12.54
N ASP A 291 32.28 6.23 -13.86
CA ASP A 291 33.20 6.86 -14.82
C ASP A 291 32.94 8.37 -14.89
N GLU A 292 34.00 9.17 -14.96
CA GLU A 292 33.90 10.63 -15.08
C GLU A 292 33.13 11.08 -16.33
N ASN A 293 33.12 10.24 -17.37
CA ASN A 293 32.42 10.48 -18.63
C ASN A 293 31.00 9.89 -18.66
N ALA A 294 30.51 9.29 -17.57
CA ALA A 294 29.12 8.85 -17.49
C ALA A 294 28.17 10.06 -17.65
N PRO A 295 27.02 9.91 -18.35
CA PRO A 295 26.04 10.99 -18.48
C PRO A 295 25.62 11.51 -17.10
N LYS A 296 25.68 12.83 -16.91
CA LYS A 296 25.29 13.53 -15.68
C LYS A 296 23.85 14.02 -15.73
#